data_AF-A0A9E6PS48-F1
#
_entry.id   AF-A0A9E6PS48-F1
#
_cell.length_a   1.000
_cell.length_b   1.000
_cell.length_c   1.000
_cell.angle_alpha   90.00
_cell.angle_beta   90.00
_cell.angle_gamma   90.00
#
_symmetry.space_group_name_H-M   'P 1'
#
loop_
_entity.id
_entity.type
_entity.pdbx_description
1 polymer ?
#
loop_
_entity_poly.entity_id
_entity_poly.type
_entity_poly.pdbx_seq_one_letter_code
_entity_poly.pdbx_strand_id
1 'polypeptide(L)' 'MRIRPEAGTCGWYIWAGEELSEADDFFVPLHVAHLDDWEPLLLPYLGLAPGFRFLITEDYEDVWFDPRLLENRE' A
#
# COMPACT_ATOMS: atom_id res chain seq x y z
N MET A 1 1.88 -1.43 -1.04
CA MET A 1 1.64 -2.75 -1.67
C MET A 1 0.19 -3.18 -1.51
N ARG A 2 -0.35 -3.91 -2.49
CA ARG A 2 -1.75 -4.30 -2.56
C ARG A 2 -1.91 -5.81 -2.43
N ILE A 3 -2.33 -6.28 -1.25
CA ILE A 3 -2.62 -7.69 -0.99
C ILE A 3 -4.12 -7.97 -1.10
N ARG A 4 -4.53 -9.24 -0.93
CA ARG A 4 -5.94 -9.57 -0.83
C ARG A 4 -6.55 -8.89 0.42
N PRO A 5 -7.75 -8.29 0.31
CA PRO A 5 -8.45 -7.78 1.49
C PRO A 5 -8.69 -8.90 2.51
N GLU A 6 -8.37 -8.65 3.77
CA GLU A 6 -8.63 -9.57 4.88
C GLU A 6 -9.08 -8.81 6.12
N ALA A 7 -9.78 -9.50 7.04
CA ALA A 7 -10.19 -8.97 8.34
C ALA A 7 -10.88 -7.58 8.29
N GLY A 8 -11.60 -7.27 7.21
CA GLY A 8 -12.29 -5.98 7.01
C GLY A 8 -11.39 -4.82 6.57
N THR A 9 -10.09 -5.06 6.35
CA THR A 9 -9.19 -4.07 5.74
C THR A 9 -9.41 -4.01 4.24
N CYS A 10 -9.01 -2.90 3.62
CA CYS A 10 -9.04 -2.84 2.17
C CYS A 10 -7.95 -3.70 1.55
N GLY A 11 -6.82 -4.00 2.22
CA GLY A 11 -5.67 -4.75 1.68
C GLY A 11 -4.52 -3.88 1.16
N TRP A 12 -4.54 -2.56 1.40
CA TRP A 12 -3.42 -1.65 1.14
C TRP A 12 -2.52 -1.53 2.37
N TYR A 13 -1.22 -1.74 2.17
CA TYR A 13 -0.18 -1.41 3.13
C TYR A 13 0.74 -0.38 2.48
N ILE A 14 0.75 0.84 3.01
CA ILE A 14 1.49 1.97 2.46
C ILE A 14 2.46 2.43 3.54
N TRP A 15 3.72 2.63 3.15
CA TRP A 15 4.72 3.26 4.00
C TRP A 15 5.30 4.45 3.23
N ALA A 16 5.67 5.49 3.96
CA ALA A 16 6.36 6.65 3.43
C ALA A 16 7.56 6.95 4.33
N GLY A 17 8.65 7.41 3.74
CA GLY A 17 9.93 7.61 4.43
C GLY A 17 11.06 6.75 3.87
N GLU A 18 12.27 7.01 4.34
CA GLU A 18 13.49 6.38 3.84
C GLU A 18 13.74 4.99 4.44
N GLU A 19 13.31 4.77 5.68
CA GLU A 19 13.52 3.53 6.42
C GLU A 19 12.20 2.83 6.74
N LEU A 20 12.12 1.55 6.41
CA LEU A 20 11.02 0.67 6.81
C LEU A 20 11.34 0.08 8.20
N SER A 21 10.50 0.36 9.19
CA SER A 21 10.65 -0.22 10.52
C SER A 21 10.25 -1.69 10.56
N GLU A 22 10.91 -2.46 11.41
CA GLU A 22 10.55 -3.85 11.74
C GLU A 22 9.65 -3.95 12.99
N ALA A 23 9.21 -2.83 13.57
CA ALA A 23 8.33 -2.83 14.74
C ALA A 23 6.95 -3.44 14.40
N ASP A 24 6.43 -4.28 15.29
CA ASP A 24 5.15 -4.98 15.11
C ASP A 24 3.94 -4.02 14.99
N ASP A 25 4.07 -2.81 15.54
CA ASP A 25 3.07 -1.75 15.55
C ASP A 25 3.34 -0.64 14.51
N PHE A 26 4.29 -0.85 13.59
CA PHE A 26 4.66 0.16 12.60
C PHE A 26 3.49 0.55 11.68
N PHE A 27 2.69 -0.42 11.25
CA PHE A 27 1.51 -0.15 10.43
C PHE A 27 0.30 0.16 11.31
N VAL A 28 -0.19 1.39 11.19
CA VAL A 28 -1.43 1.83 11.84
C VAL A 28 -2.58 1.88 10.83
N PRO A 29 -3.83 1.60 11.25
CA PRO A 29 -4.97 1.67 10.35
C PRO A 29 -5.28 3.12 9.95
N LEU A 30 -5.48 3.35 8.65
CA LEU A 30 -5.94 4.62 8.10
C LEU A 30 -7.18 4.41 7.25
N HIS A 31 -8.23 5.19 7.51
CA HIS A 31 -9.45 5.14 6.71
C HIS A 31 -9.22 5.82 5.36
N VAL A 32 -9.67 5.19 4.27
CA VAL A 32 -9.44 5.68 2.89
C VAL A 32 -9.95 7.11 2.68
N ALA A 33 -11.04 7.50 3.34
CA ALA A 33 -11.59 8.85 3.26
C ALA A 33 -10.62 9.95 3.75
N HIS A 34 -9.61 9.61 4.56
CA HIS A 34 -8.59 10.56 5.04
C HIS A 34 -7.30 10.53 4.19
N LEU A 35 -7.23 9.71 3.14
CA LEU A 35 -6.03 9.63 2.30
C LEU A 35 -5.80 10.89 1.47
N ASP A 36 -6.87 11.59 1.05
CA ASP A 36 -6.74 12.86 0.31
C ASP A 36 -6.09 13.95 1.18
N ASP A 37 -6.42 13.99 2.48
CA ASP A 37 -5.79 14.89 3.45
C ASP A 37 -4.36 14.46 3.82
N TRP A 38 -4.08 13.14 3.81
CA TRP A 38 -2.78 12.61 4.21
C TRP A 38 -1.74 12.71 3.09
N GLU A 39 -2.07 12.21 1.89
CA GLU A 39 -1.21 12.23 0.71
C GLU A 39 -2.04 11.98 -0.57
N PRO A 40 -2.43 13.04 -1.32
CA PRO A 40 -3.27 12.91 -2.50
C PRO A 40 -2.57 12.19 -3.67
N LEU A 41 -1.22 12.14 -3.70
CA LEU A 41 -0.47 11.40 -4.72
C LEU A 41 -0.83 9.91 -4.76
N LEU A 42 -1.39 9.35 -3.69
CA LEU A 42 -1.73 7.93 -3.61
C LEU A 42 -3.05 7.57 -4.27
N LEU A 43 -3.96 8.53 -4.42
CA LEU A 43 -5.34 8.29 -4.85
C LEU A 43 -5.45 7.54 -6.19
N PRO A 44 -4.65 7.86 -7.23
CA PRO A 44 -4.71 7.15 -8.51
C PRO A 44 -4.41 5.64 -8.38
N TYR A 45 -3.61 5.24 -7.40
CA TYR A 45 -3.16 3.87 -7.24
C TYR A 45 -4.15 3.00 -6.47
N LEU A 46 -5.08 3.58 -5.71
CA LEU A 46 -6.00 2.83 -4.85
C LEU A 46 -6.93 1.87 -5.61
N GLY A 47 -7.12 2.10 -6.92
CA GLY A 47 -7.88 1.22 -7.82
C GLY A 47 -7.13 0.00 -8.33
N LEU A 48 -5.82 -0.14 -8.05
CA LEU A 48 -5.05 -1.30 -8.49
C LEU A 48 -5.52 -2.59 -7.81
N ALA A 49 -5.53 -3.67 -8.59
CA ALA A 49 -5.92 -5.00 -8.10
C ALA A 49 -4.89 -5.56 -7.08
N PRO A 50 -5.28 -6.53 -6.24
CA PRO A 50 -4.32 -7.34 -5.49
C PRO A 50 -3.19 -7.87 -6.38
N GLY A 51 -1.96 -7.82 -5.86
CA GLY A 51 -0.75 -8.19 -6.59
C GLY A 51 0.09 -6.99 -7.07
N PHE A 52 -0.44 -5.77 -7.01
CA PHE A 52 0.32 -4.59 -7.43
C PHE A 52 1.11 -3.93 -6.31
N ARG A 53 2.24 -3.34 -6.71
CA ARG A 53 3.07 -2.43 -5.90
C ARG A 53 3.25 -1.12 -6.66
N PHE A 54 3.59 -0.08 -5.90
CA PHE A 54 4.07 1.18 -6.44
C PHE A 54 5.18 1.74 -5.55
N LEU A 55 6.04 2.55 -6.14
CA LEU A 55 6.99 3.44 -5.48
C LEU A 55 6.89 4.79 -6.17
N ILE A 56 6.55 5.82 -5.41
CA ILE A 56 6.32 7.16 -5.95
C ILE A 56 7.01 8.24 -5.10
N THR A 57 7.51 9.26 -5.76
CA THR A 57 7.95 10.56 -5.21
C THR A 57 7.48 11.66 -6.16
N GLU A 58 7.83 12.92 -5.89
CA GLU A 58 7.53 14.03 -6.81
C GLU A 58 8.17 13.87 -8.20
N ASP A 59 9.33 13.18 -8.29
CA ASP A 59 10.14 13.06 -9.50
C ASP A 59 10.26 11.62 -10.04
N TYR A 60 9.66 10.64 -9.35
CA TYR A 60 9.79 9.24 -9.70
C TYR A 60 8.47 8.48 -9.51
N GLU A 61 8.14 7.63 -10.47
CA GLU A 61 7.00 6.73 -10.41
C GLU A 61 7.39 5.38 -10.99
N ASP A 62 7.14 4.31 -10.21
CA ASP A 62 7.18 2.94 -10.69
C ASP A 62 5.99 2.15 -10.15
N VAL A 63 5.37 1.35 -11.01
CA VAL A 63 4.19 0.53 -10.72
C VAL A 63 4.39 -0.82 -11.35
N TRP A 64 4.37 -1.88 -10.55
CA TRP A 64 4.63 -3.24 -11.05
C TRP A 64 3.77 -4.28 -10.37
N PHE A 65 3.53 -5.36 -11.11
CA PHE A 65 2.85 -6.54 -10.60
C PHE A 65 3.86 -7.49 -9.95
N ASP A 66 3.59 -7.90 -8.71
CA ASP A 66 4.37 -8.87 -7.96
C ASP A 66 3.48 -10.07 -7.61
N PRO A 67 3.54 -11.18 -8.36
CA PRO A 67 2.68 -12.35 -8.14
C PRO A 67 2.86 -12.97 -6.75
N ARG A 68 4.01 -12.75 -6.10
CA ARG A 68 4.29 -13.24 -4.74
C ARG A 68 3.34 -12.67 -3.69
N LEU A 69 2.72 -11.52 -3.97
CA LEU A 69 1.69 -10.92 -3.09
C LEU A 69 0.35 -11.67 -3.13
N LEU A 70 0.17 -12.57 -4.09
CA LEU A 70 -1.04 -13.39 -4.26
C LEU A 70 -0.83 -14.83 -3.76
N GLU A 71 0.38 -15.18 -3.34
CA GLU A 71 0.66 -16.48 -2.74
C GLU A 71 0.01 -16.53 -1.35
N ASN A 72 -0.69 -17.64 -1.05
CA ASN A 72 -1.25 -17.84 0.28
C ASN A 72 -0.09 -18.13 1.24
N ARG A 73 0.07 -17.29 2.27
CA ARG A 73 0.87 -17.64 3.45
C ARG A 73 -0.01 -18.51 4.33
N GLU A 74 0.04 -19.82 4.10
CA GLU A 74 -0.46 -20.82 5.07
C GLU A 74 0.45 -20.88 6.30
#